data_AF-A0AAX2IE67-F1
#
_entry.id   AF-A0AAX2IE67-F1
#
_cell.length_a   1.000
_cell.length_b   1.000
_cell.length_c   1.000
_cell.angle_alpha   90.00
_cell.angle_beta   90.00
_cell.angle_gamma   90.00
#
_symmetry.space_group_name_H-M   'P 1'
#
loop_
_entity.id
_entity.type
_entity.pdbx_description
1 polymer ?
#
loop_
_entity_poly.entity_id
_entity_poly.type
_entity_poly.pdbx_seq_one_letter_code
_entity_poly.pdbx_strand_id
1 'polypeptide(L)'
;MKNKIVYTISFILLLLFVCCRTGKEDRKNVRFMNYLISRGIDPDTVKVFSRYYEDHFEYLQEQERQKLLKNPYVKINKVYFYNYGEMNLVLFSDDGEMYRNKFTINNRFMDIIGDTLVRIKQPIELWSYADFKLVDSVLYTLTKERAPYKEWYQTTSYFFKNDSIIADKTYKSNWSYEKKKIATTHKAYNIRMVCKPTLEVEEKFRTIEGHKIKHYIVTGEFLLK
;
A
#
# COMPACT_ATOMS: atom_id res chain seq x y z
N MET A 1 -47.62 13.76 46.89
CA MET A 1 -46.18 14.06 47.10
C MET A 1 -45.23 12.94 46.70
N LYS A 2 -45.58 11.64 46.84
CA LYS A 2 -44.70 10.51 46.46
C LYS A 2 -44.25 10.51 44.98
N ASN A 3 -45.13 10.78 44.03
CA ASN A 3 -44.77 10.71 42.59
C ASN A 3 -43.77 11.81 42.18
N LYS A 4 -43.86 13.02 42.76
CA LYS A 4 -42.90 14.10 42.46
C LYS A 4 -41.47 13.70 42.87
N ILE A 5 -41.30 13.06 44.04
CA ILE A 5 -39.99 12.60 44.53
C ILE A 5 -39.41 11.53 43.61
N VAL A 6 -40.23 10.59 43.13
CA VAL A 6 -39.80 9.54 42.18
C VAL A 6 -39.33 10.16 40.85
N TYR A 7 -40.05 11.14 40.31
CA TYR A 7 -39.63 11.82 39.09
C TYR A 7 -38.36 12.65 39.28
N THR A 8 -38.18 13.30 40.44
CA THR A 8 -36.96 14.05 40.74
C THR A 8 -35.74 13.14 40.89
N ILE A 9 -35.87 12.00 41.58
CA ILE A 9 -34.79 11.01 41.73
C ILE A 9 -34.45 10.39 40.36
N SER A 10 -35.46 10.06 39.56
CA SER A 10 -35.26 9.49 38.23
C SER A 10 -34.60 10.48 37.27
N PHE A 11 -34.90 11.78 37.38
CA PHE A 11 -34.26 12.85 36.59
C PHE A 11 -32.81 13.09 37.03
N ILE A 12 -32.51 13.02 38.32
CA ILE A 12 -31.14 13.11 38.86
C ILE A 12 -30.29 11.90 38.43
N LEU A 13 -30.86 10.69 38.45
CA LEU A 13 -30.20 9.48 37.93
C LEU A 13 -29.94 9.56 36.41
N LEU A 14 -30.86 10.16 35.65
CA LEU A 14 -30.70 10.40 34.22
C LEU A 14 -29.60 11.43 33.93
N LEU A 15 -29.52 12.50 34.74
CA LEU A 15 -28.45 13.49 34.71
C LEU A 15 -27.08 12.88 35.07
N LEU A 16 -27.02 11.95 36.03
CA LEU A 16 -25.79 11.24 36.37
C LEU A 16 -25.29 10.34 35.23
N PHE A 17 -26.19 9.73 34.44
CA PHE A 17 -25.82 8.96 33.25
C PHE A 17 -25.33 9.85 32.09
N VAL A 18 -25.86 11.06 31.93
CA VAL A 18 -25.39 12.04 30.91
C VAL A 18 -24.10 12.74 31.35
N CYS A 19 -23.85 12.87 32.66
CA CYS A 19 -22.62 13.45 33.22
C CYS A 19 -21.43 12.47 33.32
N CYS A 20 -21.61 11.19 32.96
CA CYS A 20 -20.48 10.33 32.59
C CYS A 20 -19.91 10.86 31.27
N ARG A 21 -19.07 11.90 31.38
CA ARG A 21 -18.19 12.41 30.34
C ARG A 21 -17.70 11.21 29.54
N THR A 22 -18.04 11.19 28.26
CA THR A 22 -17.31 10.46 27.24
C THR A 22 -15.83 10.67 27.51
N GLY A 23 -15.19 9.71 28.20
CA GLY A 23 -13.75 9.74 28.43
C GLY A 23 -13.11 9.93 27.06
N LYS A 24 -12.30 10.99 26.91
CA LYS A 24 -11.72 11.44 25.64
C LYS A 24 -11.40 10.21 24.81
N GLU A 25 -12.10 10.02 23.69
CA GLU A 25 -12.09 8.78 22.91
C GLU A 25 -10.66 8.33 22.58
N ASP A 26 -9.78 9.32 22.42
CA ASP A 26 -8.33 9.17 22.28
C ASP A 26 -7.68 8.29 23.34
N ARG A 27 -8.04 8.48 24.63
CA ARG A 27 -7.44 7.77 25.77
C ARG A 27 -7.83 6.29 25.81
N LYS A 28 -8.79 5.86 24.99
CA LYS A 28 -9.15 4.45 24.81
C LYS A 28 -8.24 3.75 23.80
N ASN A 29 -7.48 4.50 22.99
CA ASN A 29 -6.54 3.93 22.03
C ASN A 29 -5.24 3.51 22.75
N VAL A 30 -5.22 2.28 23.27
CA VAL A 30 -4.10 1.71 24.03
C VAL A 30 -2.78 1.80 23.27
N ARG A 31 -2.78 1.54 21.95
CA ARG A 31 -1.56 1.60 21.13
C ARG A 31 -0.99 3.01 21.08
N PHE A 32 -1.84 4.01 20.90
CA PHE A 32 -1.44 5.42 20.89
C PHE A 32 -0.97 5.90 22.27
N MET A 33 -1.66 5.50 23.35
CA MET A 33 -1.23 5.83 24.72
C MET A 33 0.16 5.25 25.04
N ASN A 34 0.41 4.00 24.66
CA ASN A 34 1.72 3.37 24.82
C ASN A 34 2.81 4.07 24.00
N TYR A 35 2.47 4.56 22.80
CA TYR A 35 3.40 5.38 22.00
C TYR A 35 3.81 6.65 22.75
N LEU A 36 2.85 7.41 23.30
CA LEU A 36 3.14 8.61 24.08
C LEU A 36 4.06 8.32 25.28
N ILE A 37 3.74 7.27 26.05
CA ILE A 37 4.54 6.84 27.20
C ILE A 37 5.97 6.47 26.76
N SER A 38 6.14 5.77 25.64
CA SER A 38 7.47 5.42 25.12
C SER A 38 8.30 6.64 24.68
N ARG A 39 7.65 7.78 24.45
CA ARG A 39 8.28 9.08 24.18
C ARG A 39 8.45 9.94 25.43
N GLY A 40 8.16 9.40 26.62
CA GLY A 40 8.24 10.13 27.88
C GLY A 40 7.15 11.18 28.07
N ILE A 41 6.05 11.09 27.31
CA ILE A 41 4.93 12.02 27.39
C ILE A 41 3.86 11.38 28.26
N ASP A 42 3.49 12.04 29.36
CA ASP A 42 2.39 11.62 30.21
C ASP A 42 1.04 11.92 29.50
N PRO A 43 0.28 10.89 29.08
CA PRO A 43 -0.98 11.08 28.36
C PRO A 43 -2.03 11.85 29.17
N ASP A 44 -1.92 11.85 30.51
CA ASP A 44 -2.83 12.57 31.37
C ASP A 44 -2.64 14.08 31.30
N THR A 45 -1.42 14.53 31.00
CA THR A 45 -1.06 15.95 30.86
C THR A 45 -1.38 16.52 29.47
N VAL A 46 -1.58 15.66 28.46
CA VAL A 46 -1.82 16.09 27.07
C VAL A 46 -3.24 16.65 26.91
N LYS A 47 -3.30 17.94 26.54
CA LYS A 47 -4.56 18.65 26.28
C LYS A 47 -5.05 18.48 24.84
N VAL A 48 -4.14 18.51 23.87
CA VAL A 48 -4.40 18.43 22.42
C VAL A 48 -3.60 17.28 21.84
N PHE A 49 -4.29 16.26 21.32
CA PHE A 49 -3.67 15.03 20.82
C PHE A 49 -3.31 15.07 19.32
N SER A 50 -3.82 16.02 18.53
CA SER A 50 -3.73 16.01 17.06
C SER A 50 -2.29 15.87 16.53
N ARG A 51 -1.36 16.70 17.01
CA ARG A 51 0.05 16.61 16.62
C ARG A 51 0.65 15.24 16.96
N TYR A 52 0.37 14.73 18.15
CA TYR A 52 0.91 13.44 18.56
C TYR A 52 0.33 12.28 17.77
N TYR A 53 -0.90 12.41 17.28
CA TYR A 53 -1.48 11.44 16.36
C TYR A 53 -0.78 11.44 15.01
N GLU A 54 -0.47 12.61 14.46
CA GLU A 54 0.35 12.74 13.26
C GLU A 54 1.73 12.10 13.49
N ASP A 55 2.42 12.47 14.58
CA ASP A 55 3.72 11.89 14.94
C ASP A 55 3.66 10.36 15.13
N HIS A 56 2.57 9.85 15.72
CA HIS A 56 2.35 8.41 15.89
C HIS A 56 2.07 7.73 14.55
N PHE A 57 1.28 8.36 13.68
CA PHE A 57 0.98 7.85 12.35
C PHE A 57 2.26 7.76 11.50
N GLU A 58 3.07 8.81 11.45
CA GLU A 58 4.38 8.82 10.78
C GLU A 58 5.32 7.76 11.37
N TYR A 59 5.35 7.64 12.69
CA TYR A 59 6.11 6.57 13.35
C TYR A 59 5.67 5.18 12.89
N LEU A 60 4.36 4.92 12.82
CA LEU A 60 3.84 3.63 12.35
C LEU A 60 4.19 3.37 10.89
N GLN A 61 4.10 4.37 10.03
CA GLN A 61 4.51 4.26 8.63
C GLN A 61 6.00 3.92 8.51
N GLU A 62 6.86 4.61 9.26
CA GLU A 62 8.30 4.32 9.24
C GLU A 62 8.60 2.93 9.79
N GLN A 63 7.89 2.45 10.82
CA GLN A 63 8.06 1.07 11.29
C GLN A 63 7.70 0.04 10.21
N GLU A 64 6.61 0.23 9.48
CA GLU A 64 6.23 -0.65 8.37
C GLU A 64 7.24 -0.57 7.21
N ARG A 65 7.69 0.64 6.86
CA ARG A 65 8.77 0.87 5.89
C ARG A 65 10.05 0.14 6.29
N GLN A 66 10.46 0.18 7.55
CA GLN A 66 11.65 -0.52 8.04
C GLN A 66 11.49 -2.05 7.99
N LYS A 67 10.30 -2.58 8.30
CA LYS A 67 10.02 -4.03 8.13
C LYS A 67 10.11 -4.42 6.66
N LEU A 68 9.56 -3.59 5.79
CA LEU A 68 9.61 -3.78 4.36
C LEU A 68 11.05 -3.74 3.85
N LEU A 69 11.87 -2.76 4.23
CA LEU A 69 13.27 -2.69 3.81
C LEU A 69 14.12 -3.88 4.29
N LYS A 70 13.77 -4.51 5.41
CA LYS A 70 14.46 -5.69 5.97
C LYS A 70 13.95 -7.01 5.42
N ASN A 71 12.86 -7.01 4.66
CA ASN A 71 12.27 -8.24 4.14
C ASN A 71 13.21 -8.91 3.09
N PRO A 72 13.38 -10.24 3.08
CA PRO A 72 14.29 -10.90 2.14
C PRO A 72 13.66 -11.21 0.78
N TYR A 73 12.35 -10.99 0.62
CA TYR A 73 11.57 -11.52 -0.51
C TYR A 73 11.38 -10.51 -1.65
N VAL A 74 11.12 -9.25 -1.33
CA VAL A 74 10.90 -8.15 -2.29
C VAL A 74 12.08 -7.19 -2.24
N LYS A 75 12.73 -6.99 -3.38
CA LYS A 75 13.81 -6.02 -3.58
C LYS A 75 13.17 -4.65 -3.80
N ILE A 76 13.08 -3.87 -2.73
CA ILE A 76 12.45 -2.55 -2.73
C ILE A 76 13.25 -1.55 -3.55
N ASN A 77 12.54 -0.64 -4.23
CA ASN A 77 13.10 0.39 -5.13
C ASN A 77 13.97 -0.21 -6.25
N LYS A 78 13.69 -1.46 -6.64
CA LYS A 78 14.29 -2.14 -7.79
C LYS A 78 13.24 -2.50 -8.81
N VAL A 79 13.65 -2.50 -10.08
CA VAL A 79 12.75 -2.78 -11.20
C VAL A 79 12.68 -4.28 -11.44
N TYR A 80 11.46 -4.75 -11.62
CA TYR A 80 11.10 -6.08 -12.05
C TYR A 80 10.57 -6.03 -13.48
N PHE A 81 10.88 -7.06 -14.24
CA PHE A 81 10.37 -7.24 -15.60
C PHE A 81 9.50 -8.49 -15.68
N TYR A 82 8.42 -8.42 -16.45
CA TYR A 82 7.69 -9.59 -16.92
C TYR A 82 7.05 -9.33 -18.30
N ASN A 83 6.74 -10.41 -19.01
CA ASN A 83 6.00 -10.35 -20.27
C ASN A 83 4.64 -11.05 -20.11
N TYR A 84 3.57 -10.36 -20.47
CA TYR A 84 2.21 -10.89 -20.51
C TYR A 84 1.44 -10.29 -21.70
N GLY A 85 1.81 -10.70 -22.92
CA GLY A 85 1.36 -10.09 -24.18
C GLY A 85 2.00 -8.71 -24.45
N GLU A 86 2.26 -7.95 -23.39
CA GLU A 86 3.03 -6.71 -23.37
C GLU A 86 4.23 -6.86 -22.42
N MET A 87 5.27 -6.08 -22.67
CA MET A 87 6.40 -5.94 -21.76
C MET A 87 6.00 -5.02 -20.61
N ASN A 88 6.29 -5.43 -19.38
CA ASN A 88 5.93 -4.69 -18.18
C ASN A 88 7.18 -4.45 -17.32
N LEU A 89 7.37 -3.21 -16.89
CA LEU A 89 8.29 -2.84 -15.83
C LEU A 89 7.49 -2.49 -14.58
N VAL A 90 7.90 -3.06 -13.46
CA VAL A 90 7.25 -2.91 -12.15
C VAL A 90 8.29 -2.50 -11.12
N LEU A 91 7.95 -1.61 -10.21
CA LEU A 91 8.75 -1.27 -9.05
C LEU A 91 7.89 -1.33 -7.80
N PHE A 92 8.36 -2.02 -6.76
CA PHE A 92 7.77 -1.98 -5.42
C PHE A 92 8.55 -0.97 -4.59
N SER A 93 7.90 0.12 -4.18
CA SER A 93 8.55 1.18 -3.42
C SER A 93 8.42 1.00 -1.92
N ASP A 94 9.26 1.74 -1.19
CA ASP A 94 9.32 1.74 0.27
C ASP A 94 8.15 2.48 0.94
N ASP A 95 7.29 3.13 0.15
CA ASP A 95 6.03 3.75 0.58
C ASP A 95 4.82 2.78 0.49
N GLY A 96 5.02 1.53 0.07
CA GLY A 96 3.97 0.52 0.01
C GLY A 96 3.15 0.53 -1.28
N GLU A 97 3.56 1.30 -2.29
CA GLU A 97 2.95 1.31 -3.62
C GLU A 97 3.76 0.50 -4.65
N MET A 98 3.04 -0.03 -5.64
CA MET A 98 3.58 -0.68 -6.81
C MET A 98 3.39 0.25 -8.01
N TYR A 99 4.52 0.66 -8.59
CA TYR A 99 4.59 1.49 -9.78
C TYR A 99 4.77 0.60 -11.01
N ARG A 100 4.11 0.96 -12.11
CA ARG A 100 4.16 0.16 -13.34
C ARG A 100 4.14 1.03 -14.60
N ASN A 101 4.78 0.52 -15.64
CA ASN A 101 4.47 0.87 -17.02
C ASN A 101 4.42 -0.40 -17.89
N LYS A 102 3.57 -0.38 -18.91
CA LYS A 102 3.38 -1.46 -19.87
C LYS A 102 3.54 -0.92 -21.29
N PHE A 103 4.20 -1.68 -22.15
CA PHE A 103 4.51 -1.25 -23.51
C PHE A 103 4.52 -2.44 -24.47
N THR A 104 4.14 -2.17 -25.71
CA THR A 104 4.20 -3.14 -26.80
C THR A 104 5.64 -3.40 -27.25
N ILE A 105 5.89 -4.57 -27.85
CA ILE A 105 7.17 -4.91 -28.49
C ILE A 105 7.36 -3.98 -29.71
N ASN A 106 8.58 -3.50 -29.96
CA ASN A 106 8.93 -2.47 -30.97
C ASN A 106 8.49 -1.03 -30.64
N ASN A 107 8.43 -0.67 -29.36
CA ASN A 107 8.12 0.69 -28.94
C ASN A 107 9.33 1.63 -29.07
N ARG A 108 9.08 2.92 -29.31
CA ARG A 108 10.10 3.99 -29.41
C ARG A 108 11.04 4.09 -28.21
N PHE A 109 10.68 3.48 -27.08
CA PHE A 109 11.42 3.54 -25.82
C PHE A 109 12.58 2.56 -25.74
N MET A 110 12.62 1.50 -26.58
CA MET A 110 13.61 0.44 -26.41
C MET A 110 14.14 -0.11 -27.73
N ASP A 111 15.35 -0.66 -27.68
CA ASP A 111 15.93 -1.52 -28.71
C ASP A 111 16.19 -2.91 -28.13
N ILE A 112 16.00 -3.93 -28.95
CA ILE A 112 16.48 -5.28 -28.66
C ILE A 112 17.75 -5.49 -29.48
N ILE A 113 18.88 -5.67 -28.80
CA ILE A 113 20.19 -5.92 -29.40
C ILE A 113 20.44 -7.43 -29.37
N GLY A 114 20.54 -8.03 -30.56
CA GLY A 114 20.50 -9.48 -30.72
C GLY A 114 19.16 -10.05 -30.25
N ASP A 115 19.17 -11.16 -29.52
CA ASP A 115 17.94 -11.86 -29.10
C ASP A 115 17.56 -11.63 -27.63
N THR A 116 18.40 -10.94 -26.84
CA THR A 116 18.24 -10.95 -25.37
C THR A 116 18.51 -9.65 -24.65
N LEU A 117 19.33 -8.74 -25.19
CA LEU A 117 19.65 -7.48 -24.52
C LEU A 117 18.64 -6.42 -24.90
N VAL A 118 17.99 -5.83 -23.90
CA VAL A 118 17.07 -4.71 -24.05
C VAL A 118 17.76 -3.43 -23.59
N ARG A 119 17.85 -2.45 -24.47
CA ARG A 119 18.35 -1.10 -24.17
C ARG A 119 17.19 -0.12 -24.11
N ILE A 120 17.09 0.65 -23.02
CA ILE A 120 16.14 1.76 -22.91
C ILE A 120 16.72 2.99 -23.61
N LYS A 121 16.16 3.36 -24.78
CA LYS A 121 16.54 4.56 -25.56
C LYS A 121 16.04 5.85 -24.94
N GLN A 122 14.83 5.80 -24.38
CA GLN A 122 14.16 6.94 -23.79
C GLN A 122 13.70 6.55 -22.39
N PRO A 123 13.89 7.41 -21.37
CA PRO A 123 13.51 7.07 -20.02
C PRO A 123 12.04 6.65 -19.92
N ILE A 124 11.78 5.57 -19.19
CA ILE A 124 10.43 5.02 -19.03
C ILE A 124 9.86 5.47 -17.69
N GLU A 125 8.73 6.17 -17.72
CA GLU A 125 8.05 6.61 -16.50
C GLU A 125 7.20 5.48 -15.92
N LEU A 126 7.43 5.08 -14.68
CA LEU A 126 6.54 4.19 -13.94
C LEU A 126 5.59 5.02 -13.07
N TRP A 127 4.30 4.77 -13.19
CA TRP A 127 3.25 5.47 -12.44
C TRP A 127 2.62 4.55 -11.40
N SER A 128 2.11 5.13 -10.32
CA SER A 128 1.40 4.37 -9.27
C SER A 128 0.27 3.54 -9.91
N TYR A 129 0.20 2.27 -9.54
CA TYR A 129 -0.73 1.32 -10.14
C TYR A 129 -1.49 0.47 -9.13
N ALA A 130 -0.83 0.04 -8.04
CA ALA A 130 -1.48 -0.76 -7.01
C ALA A 130 -0.87 -0.48 -5.64
N ASP A 131 -1.65 -0.59 -4.58
CA ASP A 131 -1.08 -0.76 -3.24
C ASP A 131 -0.53 -2.18 -3.12
N PHE A 132 0.48 -2.41 -2.27
CA PHE A 132 0.90 -3.76 -1.95
C PHE A 132 1.16 -3.99 -0.47
N LYS A 133 1.08 -5.26 -0.08
CA LYS A 133 1.38 -5.71 1.27
C LYS A 133 2.09 -7.04 1.24
N LEU A 134 3.13 -7.16 2.06
CA LEU A 134 3.81 -8.41 2.34
C LEU A 134 3.29 -8.95 3.67
N VAL A 135 2.76 -10.18 3.67
CA VAL A 135 2.39 -10.91 4.87
C VAL A 135 3.16 -12.21 4.86
N ASP A 136 4.06 -12.37 5.81
CA ASP A 136 5.01 -13.49 5.88
C ASP A 136 5.79 -13.63 4.56
N SER A 137 5.56 -14.71 3.80
CA SER A 137 6.17 -15.00 2.51
C SER A 137 5.18 -14.86 1.34
N VAL A 138 4.09 -14.12 1.51
CA VAL A 138 3.07 -13.89 0.48
C VAL A 138 2.92 -12.41 0.22
N LEU A 139 3.10 -12.03 -1.05
CA LEU A 139 2.88 -10.66 -1.51
C LEU A 139 1.46 -10.52 -2.04
N TYR A 140 0.82 -9.42 -1.72
CA TYR A 140 -0.50 -9.07 -2.22
C TYR A 140 -0.43 -7.70 -2.88
N THR A 141 -1.08 -7.54 -4.03
CA THR A 141 -1.35 -6.23 -4.62
C THR A 141 -2.84 -5.97 -4.61
N LEU A 142 -3.23 -4.70 -4.46
CA LEU A 142 -4.61 -4.24 -4.48
C LEU A 142 -4.77 -3.20 -5.59
N THR A 143 -5.55 -3.51 -6.61
CA THR A 143 -5.87 -2.59 -7.71
C THR A 143 -7.33 -2.16 -7.64
N LYS A 144 -7.58 -0.89 -8.00
CA LYS A 144 -8.93 -0.40 -8.27
C LYS A 144 -9.23 -0.57 -9.76
N GLU A 145 -10.11 -1.49 -10.09
CA GLU A 145 -10.54 -1.77 -11.46
C GLU A 145 -11.78 -0.95 -11.81
N ARG A 146 -11.82 -0.40 -13.04
CA ARG A 146 -12.95 0.39 -13.55
C ARG A 146 -13.36 -0.10 -14.93
N ALA A 147 -14.65 -0.37 -15.08
CA ALA A 147 -15.35 -0.62 -16.34
C ALA A 147 -16.49 0.40 -16.48
N PRO A 148 -17.08 0.60 -17.67
CA PRO A 148 -18.06 1.69 -17.94
C PRO A 148 -19.21 1.83 -16.93
N TYR A 149 -19.58 0.75 -16.24
CA TYR A 149 -20.67 0.74 -15.25
C TYR A 149 -20.31 0.07 -13.92
N LYS A 150 -19.04 -0.32 -13.70
CA LYS A 150 -18.65 -1.09 -12.51
C LYS A 150 -17.26 -0.70 -12.06
N GLU A 151 -17.12 -0.47 -10.76
CA GLU A 151 -15.82 -0.35 -10.08
C GLU A 151 -15.71 -1.46 -9.04
N TRP A 152 -14.53 -2.05 -8.91
CA TRP A 152 -14.26 -3.01 -7.85
C TRP A 152 -12.80 -3.01 -7.47
N TYR A 153 -12.53 -3.47 -6.26
CA TYR A 153 -11.17 -3.78 -5.82
C TYR A 153 -10.83 -5.22 -6.19
N GLN A 154 -9.61 -5.39 -6.65
CA GLN A 154 -9.07 -6.67 -7.06
C GLN A 154 -7.76 -6.90 -6.33
N THR A 155 -7.63 -8.05 -5.69
CA THR A 155 -6.39 -8.46 -5.05
C THR A 155 -5.76 -9.58 -5.87
N THR A 156 -4.46 -9.45 -6.13
CA THR A 156 -3.64 -10.53 -6.68
C THR A 156 -2.64 -10.97 -5.62
N SER A 157 -2.55 -12.27 -5.36
CA SER A 157 -1.54 -12.86 -4.48
C SER A 157 -0.38 -13.40 -5.30
N TYR A 158 0.82 -13.30 -4.74
CA TYR A 158 2.06 -13.75 -5.35
C TYR A 158 2.88 -14.54 -4.33
N PHE A 159 3.60 -15.52 -4.84
CA PHE A 159 4.59 -16.28 -4.07
C PHE A 159 5.98 -16.09 -4.65
N PHE A 160 6.98 -16.36 -3.82
CA PHE A 160 8.38 -16.24 -4.20
C PHE A 160 8.91 -17.62 -4.60
N LYS A 161 9.61 -17.66 -5.73
CA LYS A 161 10.31 -18.87 -6.20
C LYS A 161 11.61 -18.47 -6.85
N ASN A 162 12.73 -18.89 -6.26
CA ASN A 162 14.06 -18.42 -6.60
C ASN A 162 14.09 -16.87 -6.57
N ASP A 163 14.69 -16.22 -7.57
CA ASP A 163 14.70 -14.77 -7.74
C ASP A 163 13.45 -14.20 -8.42
N SER A 164 12.30 -14.88 -8.34
CA SER A 164 11.09 -14.49 -9.06
C SER A 164 9.87 -14.36 -8.15
N ILE A 165 9.03 -13.38 -8.47
CA ILE A 165 7.70 -13.18 -7.90
C ILE A 165 6.68 -13.73 -8.90
N ILE A 166 5.92 -14.74 -8.49
CA ILE A 166 4.99 -15.45 -9.37
C ILE A 166 3.57 -15.21 -8.89
N ALA A 167 2.71 -14.75 -9.78
CA ALA A 167 1.31 -14.58 -9.46
C ALA A 167 0.63 -15.95 -9.27
N ASP A 168 -0.16 -16.09 -8.21
CA ASP A 168 -0.94 -17.30 -7.90
C ASP A 168 -2.40 -17.09 -8.32
N LYS A 169 -3.07 -16.17 -7.62
CA LYS A 169 -4.51 -16.02 -7.69
C LYS A 169 -4.91 -14.57 -7.70
N THR A 170 -6.00 -14.29 -8.37
CA THR A 170 -6.68 -13.01 -8.37
C THR A 170 -8.13 -13.20 -7.92
N TYR A 171 -8.62 -12.29 -7.08
CA TYR A 171 -10.01 -12.31 -6.62
C TYR A 171 -10.52 -10.89 -6.37
N LYS A 172 -11.84 -10.72 -6.45
CA LYS A 172 -12.48 -9.48 -6.02
C LYS A 172 -12.40 -9.34 -4.51
N SER A 173 -11.92 -8.20 -4.05
CA SER A 173 -11.72 -7.88 -2.64
C SER A 173 -12.56 -6.68 -2.22
N ASN A 174 -12.54 -6.39 -0.92
CA ASN A 174 -13.00 -5.12 -0.37
C ASN A 174 -11.86 -4.09 -0.44
N TRP A 175 -11.98 -2.95 0.24
CA TRP A 175 -10.86 -2.02 0.50
C TRP A 175 -9.71 -2.65 1.33
N SER A 176 -9.81 -3.94 1.65
CA SER A 176 -8.78 -4.74 2.30
C SER A 176 -8.28 -5.81 1.33
N TYR A 177 -7.06 -6.31 1.53
CA TYR A 177 -6.50 -7.48 0.82
C TYR A 177 -7.33 -8.77 0.99
N GLU A 178 -8.42 -8.72 1.77
CA GLU A 178 -9.29 -9.83 2.09
C GLU A 178 -10.24 -10.15 0.95
N LYS A 179 -10.40 -11.45 0.71
CA LYS A 179 -11.34 -11.97 -0.27
C LYS A 179 -12.78 -11.70 0.17
N LYS A 180 -13.60 -11.14 -0.72
CA LYS A 180 -15.06 -11.08 -0.49
C LYS A 180 -15.61 -12.50 -0.36
N LYS A 181 -16.49 -12.75 0.61
CA LYS A 181 -17.00 -14.09 0.96
C LYS A 181 -17.50 -14.93 -0.24
N ILE A 182 -18.05 -14.28 -1.26
CA ILE A 182 -18.64 -14.92 -2.46
C ILE A 182 -17.81 -14.63 -3.73
N ALA A 183 -16.62 -14.05 -3.60
CA ALA A 183 -15.77 -13.79 -4.77
C ALA A 183 -15.23 -15.09 -5.36
N THR A 184 -15.38 -15.24 -6.67
CA THR A 184 -14.65 -16.25 -7.43
C THR A 184 -13.16 -15.93 -7.39
N THR A 185 -12.35 -16.98 -7.27
CA THR A 185 -10.90 -16.90 -7.36
C THR A 185 -10.47 -17.42 -8.73
N HIS A 186 -9.67 -16.63 -9.43
CA HIS A 186 -9.11 -16.97 -10.73
C HIS A 186 -7.61 -17.19 -10.58
N LYS A 187 -7.03 -18.13 -11.32
CA LYS A 187 -5.57 -18.26 -11.40
C LYS A 187 -5.00 -17.10 -12.20
N ALA A 188 -3.98 -16.46 -11.66
CA ALA A 188 -3.28 -15.35 -12.30
C ALA A 188 -2.17 -15.93 -13.20
N TYR A 189 -2.55 -16.54 -14.32
CA TYR A 189 -1.61 -17.25 -15.18
C TYR A 189 -0.55 -16.32 -15.80
N ASN A 190 0.68 -16.83 -15.95
CA ASN A 190 1.77 -16.28 -16.76
C ASN A 190 2.43 -14.97 -16.30
N ILE A 191 2.13 -14.45 -15.10
CA ILE A 191 2.91 -13.34 -14.52
C ILE A 191 4.04 -13.91 -13.67
N ARG A 192 5.26 -13.84 -14.22
CA ARG A 192 6.52 -14.13 -13.50
C ARG A 192 7.41 -12.91 -13.59
N MET A 193 7.52 -12.19 -12.48
CA MET A 193 8.35 -10.99 -12.36
C MET A 193 9.76 -11.38 -11.94
N VAL A 194 10.75 -10.87 -12.67
CA VAL A 194 12.18 -11.09 -12.40
C VAL A 194 12.85 -9.74 -12.18
N CYS A 195 13.57 -9.60 -11.07
CA CYS A 195 14.31 -8.37 -10.78
C CYS A 195 15.41 -8.14 -11.82
N LYS A 196 15.53 -6.92 -12.32
CA LYS A 196 16.56 -6.50 -13.27
C LYS A 196 17.44 -5.43 -12.60
N PRO A 197 18.47 -5.86 -11.84
CA PRO A 197 19.25 -4.97 -10.98
C PRO A 197 20.13 -3.97 -11.75
N THR A 198 20.35 -4.20 -13.04
CA THR A 198 21.09 -3.32 -13.95
C THR A 198 20.30 -2.09 -14.38
N LEU A 199 18.98 -2.07 -14.13
CA LEU A 199 18.15 -0.91 -14.39
C LEU A 199 18.33 0.14 -13.29
N GLU A 200 18.50 1.38 -13.72
CA GLU A 200 18.60 2.55 -12.86
C GLU A 200 17.21 3.15 -12.65
N VAL A 201 17.01 3.73 -11.46
CA VAL A 201 15.74 4.28 -11.04
C VAL A 201 15.98 5.65 -10.43
N GLU A 202 15.23 6.64 -10.89
CA GLU A 202 15.16 7.96 -10.29
C GLU A 202 13.74 8.26 -9.82
N GLU A 203 13.57 8.68 -8.56
CA GLU A 203 12.29 9.20 -8.05
C GLU A 203 12.08 10.63 -8.58
N LYS A 204 10.89 10.89 -9.11
CA LYS A 204 10.47 12.21 -9.58
C LYS A 204 9.07 12.54 -9.09
N PHE A 205 8.73 13.81 -9.20
CA PHE A 205 7.40 14.30 -8.90
C PHE A 205 6.89 15.15 -10.05
N ARG A 206 5.62 14.95 -10.40
CA ARG A 206 4.91 15.79 -11.37
C ARG A 206 3.71 16.42 -10.69
N THR A 207 3.51 17.72 -10.91
CA THR A 207 2.29 18.39 -10.47
C THR A 207 1.21 18.21 -11.52
N ILE A 208 0.10 17.57 -11.15
CA ILE A 208 -1.09 17.41 -11.99
C ILE A 208 -2.27 17.97 -11.21
N GLU A 209 -2.99 18.95 -11.77
CA GLU A 209 -4.15 19.60 -11.13
C GLU A 209 -3.85 20.13 -9.70
N GLY A 210 -2.63 20.63 -9.48
CA GLY A 210 -2.19 21.11 -8.16
C GLY A 210 -1.74 20.02 -7.18
N HIS A 211 -1.86 18.75 -7.55
CA HIS A 211 -1.42 17.61 -6.75
C HIS A 211 -0.02 17.17 -7.18
N LYS A 212 0.90 17.04 -6.21
CA LYS A 212 2.23 16.51 -6.43
C LYS A 212 2.18 14.98 -6.44
N ILE A 213 2.36 14.40 -7.62
CA ILE A 213 2.27 12.95 -7.85
C ILE A 213 3.68 12.39 -8.00
N LYS A 214 4.03 11.41 -7.16
CA LYS A 214 5.27 10.65 -7.28
C LYS A 214 5.22 9.75 -8.50
N HIS A 215 6.33 9.63 -9.20
CA HIS A 215 6.55 8.64 -10.24
C HIS A 215 8.03 8.28 -10.30
N TYR A 216 8.37 7.19 -10.98
CA TYR A 216 9.75 6.78 -11.18
C TYR A 216 10.15 6.90 -12.63
N ILE A 217 11.41 7.20 -12.88
CA ILE A 217 12.02 7.15 -14.20
C ILE A 217 13.00 5.99 -14.23
N VAL A 218 12.91 5.15 -15.26
CA VAL A 218 13.77 3.98 -15.45
C VAL A 218 14.63 4.15 -16.69
N THR A 219 15.92 3.89 -16.53
CA THR A 219 16.95 3.94 -17.58
C THR A 219 17.88 2.72 -17.51
N GLY A 220 18.68 2.53 -18.55
CA GLY A 220 19.71 1.48 -18.61
C GLY A 220 19.34 0.31 -19.52
N GLU A 221 19.95 -0.83 -19.24
CA GLU A 221 19.87 -2.04 -20.06
C GLU A 221 19.61 -3.28 -19.20
N PHE A 222 18.96 -4.29 -19.76
CA PHE A 222 18.74 -5.56 -19.07
C PHE A 222 18.58 -6.72 -20.04
N LEU A 223 18.83 -7.94 -19.55
CA LEU A 223 18.58 -9.16 -20.30
C LEU A 223 17.12 -9.62 -20.14
N LEU A 224 16.50 -10.11 -21.21
CA LEU A 224 15.14 -10.66 -21.18
C LEU A 224 15.03 -11.92 -20.29
N LYS A 225 16.07 -12.75 -20.27
CA LYS A 225 16.14 -13.98 -19.45
C LYS A 225 16.45 -13.67 -17.98
#